data_AF-A0A9N7NCA8-F1
#
_entry.id   AF-A0A9N7NCA8-F1
#
_cell.length_a   1.000
_cell.length_b   1.000
_cell.length_c   1.000
_cell.angle_alpha   90.00
_cell.angle_beta   90.00
_cell.angle_gamma   90.00
#
_symmetry.space_group_name_H-M   'P 1'
#
loop_
_entity.id
_entity.type
_entity.pdbx_description
1 polymer ?
#
loop_
_entity_poly.entity_id
_entity_poly.type
_entity_poly.pdbx_seq_one_letter_code
_entity_poly.pdbx_strand_id
1 'polypeptide(L)'
;MAMKSGFRFCTSKLLSPSPSIAPKSVNRGIHSTSAKNMGGGHGHDEPYYLHAKHMYNLDRMKNQKLTMTLGVLTAFSIGVGVPIFAVIFQQRKTASA
;
A
#
# COMPACT_ATOMS: atom_id res chain seq x y z
N MET A 1 7.73 4.13 41.10
CA MET A 1 8.19 2.72 41.06
C MET A 1 8.42 2.34 39.60
N ALA A 2 9.60 1.78 39.30
CA ALA A 2 10.04 1.43 37.96
C ALA A 2 9.58 0.01 37.58
N MET A 3 9.04 -0.16 36.38
CA MET A 3 8.81 -1.48 35.79
C MET A 3 9.37 -1.47 34.37
N LYS A 4 10.60 -1.98 34.23
CA LYS A 4 11.22 -2.30 32.94
C LYS A 4 10.83 -3.74 32.60
N SER A 5 9.99 -3.96 31.60
CA SER A 5 9.69 -5.30 31.08
C SER A 5 10.62 -5.62 29.90
N GLY A 6 11.65 -6.42 30.17
CA GLY A 6 12.52 -6.99 29.15
C GLY A 6 11.86 -8.21 28.51
N PHE A 7 11.68 -8.20 27.19
CA PHE A 7 11.30 -9.39 26.42
C PHE A 7 12.49 -10.34 26.31
N ARG A 8 12.46 -11.46 27.05
CA ARG A 8 13.37 -12.60 26.86
C ARG A 8 12.54 -13.78 26.35
N PHE A 9 12.47 -13.97 25.04
CA PHE A 9 11.87 -15.18 24.47
C PHE A 9 12.94 -16.26 24.31
N CYS A 10 12.82 -17.31 25.14
CA CYS A 10 13.58 -18.54 25.05
C CYS A 10 13.15 -19.36 23.82
N THR A 11 14.04 -19.54 22.86
CA THR A 11 13.91 -20.54 21.80
C THR A 11 14.47 -21.86 22.30
N SER A 12 13.61 -22.78 22.75
CA SER A 12 14.00 -24.19 22.85
C SER A 12 12.78 -25.11 22.89
N LYS A 13 12.87 -26.23 22.15
CA LYS A 13 12.07 -27.47 22.22
C LYS A 13 10.88 -27.63 21.26
N LEU A 14 11.17 -27.80 19.97
CA LEU A 14 10.29 -28.59 19.08
C LEU A 14 11.13 -29.57 18.24
N LEU A 15 11.56 -30.66 18.87
CA LEU A 15 12.05 -31.87 18.21
C LEU A 15 11.28 -33.05 18.82
N SER A 16 10.20 -33.44 18.17
CA SER A 16 9.50 -34.71 18.40
C SER A 16 8.87 -35.14 17.07
N PRO A 17 9.27 -36.27 16.47
CA PRO A 17 8.67 -36.74 15.22
C PRO A 17 7.44 -37.59 15.54
N SER A 18 6.27 -37.18 15.04
CA SER A 18 5.07 -38.01 14.95
C SER A 18 4.43 -37.81 13.58
N PRO A 19 3.81 -38.84 12.98
CA PRO A 19 3.62 -38.96 11.54
C PRO A 19 2.68 -37.87 10.98
N SER A 20 3.18 -37.19 9.95
CA SER A 20 2.50 -36.06 9.31
C SER A 20 1.25 -36.51 8.55
N ILE A 21 0.07 -36.17 9.08
CA ILE A 21 -1.12 -35.99 8.25
C ILE A 21 -0.94 -34.62 7.58
N ALA A 22 -0.39 -34.62 6.37
CA ALA A 22 -0.15 -33.41 5.62
C ALA A 22 -1.49 -32.72 5.27
N PRO A 23 -1.77 -31.49 5.73
CA PRO A 23 -2.88 -30.73 5.19
C PRO A 23 -2.56 -30.43 3.72
N LYS A 24 -3.44 -30.83 2.80
CA LYS A 24 -3.35 -30.45 1.39
C LYS A 24 -3.26 -28.93 1.33
N SER A 25 -2.09 -28.42 0.97
CA SER A 25 -1.84 -26.99 0.77
C SER A 25 -2.73 -26.50 -0.36
N VAL A 26 -3.86 -25.86 -0.01
CA VAL A 26 -4.66 -25.12 -0.98
C VAL A 26 -3.85 -23.88 -1.32
N ASN A 27 -3.15 -23.94 -2.44
CA ASN A 27 -2.43 -22.82 -3.02
C ASN A 27 -3.46 -21.79 -3.52
N ARG A 28 -3.93 -20.91 -2.63
CA ARG A 28 -4.57 -19.65 -3.04
C ARG A 28 -3.47 -18.75 -3.55
N GLY A 29 -3.11 -18.95 -4.82
CA GLY A 29 -2.17 -18.11 -5.52
C GLY A 29 -2.64 -16.66 -5.44
N ILE A 30 -1.83 -15.82 -4.80
CA ILE A 30 -1.93 -14.37 -4.94
C ILE A 30 -1.71 -14.08 -6.42
N HIS A 31 -2.81 -13.79 -7.13
CA HIS A 31 -2.80 -13.42 -8.54
C HIS A 31 -2.15 -12.03 -8.64
N SER A 32 -0.82 -11.99 -8.64
CA SER A 32 -0.09 -10.79 -8.98
C SER A 32 -0.33 -10.53 -10.46
N THR A 33 -1.10 -9.49 -10.77
CA THR A 33 -1.18 -8.98 -12.13
C THR A 33 0.25 -8.65 -12.56
N SER A 34 0.79 -9.49 -13.46
CA SER A 34 2.13 -9.36 -14.02
C SER A 34 2.34 -7.94 -14.55
N ALA A 35 3.52 -7.37 -14.33
CA ALA A 35 3.88 -6.08 -14.90
C ALA A 35 3.75 -6.16 -16.43
N LYS A 36 2.91 -5.30 -17.03
CA LYS A 36 2.74 -5.31 -18.47
C LYS A 36 4.03 -4.79 -19.12
N ASN A 37 4.68 -5.63 -19.92
CA ASN A 37 5.81 -5.19 -20.74
C ASN A 37 5.28 -4.29 -21.85
N MET A 38 5.53 -2.99 -21.75
CA MET A 38 5.20 -2.04 -22.80
C MET A 38 6.33 -1.95 -23.83
N GLY A 39 6.64 -3.06 -24.49
CA GLY A 39 7.45 -3.04 -25.71
C GLY A 39 6.53 -2.79 -26.90
N GLY A 40 6.76 -1.71 -27.65
CA GLY A 40 6.09 -1.50 -28.94
C GLY A 40 5.95 -0.04 -29.33
N GLY A 41 6.67 0.37 -30.38
CA GLY A 41 6.48 1.65 -31.07
C GLY A 41 7.79 2.27 -31.53
N HIS A 42 8.16 1.99 -32.78
CA HIS A 42 9.32 2.48 -33.52
C HIS A 42 9.29 4.00 -33.73
N GLY A 43 10.45 4.57 -34.01
CA GLY A 43 10.76 6.00 -33.91
C GLY A 43 9.88 6.94 -34.74
N HIS A 44 9.72 8.14 -34.21
CA HIS A 44 9.78 9.43 -34.90
C HIS A 44 9.84 10.51 -33.80
N ASP A 45 10.54 11.62 -34.04
CA ASP A 45 10.89 12.69 -33.08
C ASP A 45 9.70 13.51 -32.53
N GLU A 46 8.49 12.95 -32.50
CA GLU A 46 7.30 13.57 -31.90
C GLU A 46 7.09 13.12 -30.44
N PRO A 47 6.60 14.02 -29.55
CA PRO A 47 6.36 13.65 -28.17
C PRO A 47 5.32 12.53 -28.10
N TYR A 48 5.73 11.39 -27.51
CA TYR A 48 4.95 10.16 -27.32
C TYR A 48 3.51 10.36 -26.79
N TYR A 49 3.23 11.49 -26.15
CA TYR A 49 1.93 11.84 -25.60
C TYR A 49 0.95 12.45 -26.64
N LEU A 50 1.44 13.00 -27.75
CA LEU A 50 0.59 13.69 -28.75
C LEU A 50 -0.20 12.72 -29.64
N HIS A 51 0.39 11.57 -29.98
CA HIS A 51 -0.20 10.55 -30.85
C HIS A 51 -0.46 9.21 -30.13
N ALA A 52 -0.58 9.24 -28.79
CA ALA A 52 -0.84 8.03 -28.02
C ALA A 52 -2.23 7.46 -28.32
N LYS A 53 -2.32 6.14 -28.55
CA LYS A 53 -3.60 5.44 -28.75
C LYS A 53 -4.54 5.51 -27.54
N HIS A 54 -4.00 5.71 -26.34
CA HIS A 54 -4.76 5.83 -25.11
C HIS A 54 -4.44 7.17 -24.44
N MET A 55 -5.47 7.87 -23.96
CA MET A 55 -5.32 9.18 -23.30
C MET A 55 -4.41 9.13 -22.07
N TYR A 56 -4.48 8.04 -21.29
CA TYR A 56 -3.64 7.85 -20.12
C TYR A 56 -2.72 6.66 -20.30
N ASN A 57 -1.43 6.87 -20.05
CA ASN A 57 -0.45 5.81 -20.03
C ASN A 57 0.04 5.55 -18.60
N LEU A 58 -0.82 4.94 -17.80
CA LEU A 58 -0.55 4.66 -16.40
C LEU A 58 0.57 3.63 -16.22
N ASP A 59 0.74 2.72 -17.17
CA ASP A 59 1.67 1.60 -17.04
C ASP A 59 3.12 1.95 -17.44
N ARG A 60 3.34 3.07 -18.13
CA ARG A 60 4.69 3.66 -18.29
C ARG A 60 5.12 4.48 -17.06
N MET A 61 4.26 4.65 -16.05
CA MET A 61 4.57 5.46 -14.88
C MET A 61 5.55 4.73 -13.95
N LYS A 62 6.68 5.36 -13.64
CA LYS A 62 7.63 4.82 -12.66
C LYS A 62 6.97 4.73 -11.29
N ASN A 63 7.10 3.59 -10.63
CA ASN A 63 6.51 3.31 -9.31
C ASN A 63 4.97 3.49 -9.25
N GLN A 64 4.27 3.20 -10.35
CA GLN A 64 2.81 3.36 -10.48
C GLN A 64 2.01 2.89 -9.26
N LYS A 65 2.26 1.67 -8.78
CA LYS A 65 1.52 1.12 -7.62
C LYS A 65 1.69 1.98 -6.38
N LEU A 66 2.93 2.38 -6.07
CA LEU A 66 3.23 3.22 -4.92
C LEU A 66 2.57 4.60 -5.06
N THR A 67 2.70 5.24 -6.22
CA THR A 67 2.14 6.59 -6.43
C THR A 67 0.62 6.59 -6.39
N MET A 68 -0.03 5.58 -6.97
CA MET A 68 -1.50 5.46 -6.91
C MET A 68 -1.97 5.20 -5.47
N THR A 69 -1.31 4.32 -4.72
CA THR A 69 -1.68 4.06 -3.32
C THR A 69 -1.47 5.29 -2.43
N LEU A 70 -0.36 6.02 -2.61
CA LEU A 70 -0.10 7.25 -1.87
C LEU A 70 -1.10 8.33 -2.23
N GLY A 71 -1.41 8.51 -3.52
CA GLY A 71 -2.39 9.48 -3.98
C GLY A 71 -3.77 9.24 -3.34
N VAL A 72 -4.23 7.98 -3.33
CA VAL A 72 -5.51 7.62 -2.70
C VAL A 72 -5.47 7.85 -1.19
N LEU A 73 -4.39 7.45 -0.51
CA LEU A 73 -4.24 7.63 0.93
C LEU A 73 -4.24 9.12 1.31
N THR A 74 -3.52 9.95 0.55
CA THR A 74 -3.46 11.39 0.77
C THR A 74 -4.83 12.04 0.57
N ALA A 75 -5.51 11.73 -0.54
CA ALA A 75 -6.85 12.27 -0.80
C ALA A 75 -7.84 11.90 0.31
N PHE A 76 -7.83 10.65 0.76
CA PHE A 76 -8.65 10.20 1.87
C PHE A 76 -8.30 10.90 3.18
N SER A 77 -7.01 11.01 3.50
CA SER A 77 -6.53 11.64 4.72
C SER A 77 -6.94 13.10 4.80
N ILE A 78 -6.91 13.84 3.68
CA ILE A 78 -7.40 15.22 3.63
C ILE A 78 -8.92 15.26 3.78
N GLY A 79 -9.65 14.36 3.09
CA GLY A 79 -11.11 14.29 3.15
C GLY A 79 -11.67 14.06 4.56
N VAL A 80 -10.96 13.29 5.39
CA VAL A 80 -11.36 13.03 6.79
C VAL A 80 -10.70 14.00 7.78
N GLY A 81 -9.45 14.37 7.55
CA GLY A 81 -8.68 15.22 8.46
C GLY A 81 -9.21 16.64 8.55
N VAL A 82 -9.62 17.24 7.43
CA VAL A 82 -10.12 18.63 7.39
C VAL A 82 -11.40 18.80 8.22
N PRO A 83 -12.46 17.96 8.07
CA PRO A 83 -13.65 18.05 8.90
C PRO A 83 -13.39 17.88 10.40
N ILE A 84 -12.54 16.92 10.79
CA ILE A 84 -12.19 16.69 12.21
C ILE A 84 -11.51 17.92 12.79
N PHE A 85 -10.54 18.48 12.07
CA PHE A 85 -9.84 19.68 12.49
C PHE A 85 -10.80 20.87 12.64
N ALA A 86 -11.75 21.03 11.71
CA ALA A 86 -12.76 22.08 11.79
C ALA A 86 -13.64 21.96 13.04
N VAL A 87 -14.04 20.74 13.43
CA VAL A 87 -14.80 20.51 14.67
C VAL A 87 -13.97 20.85 15.91
N ILE A 88 -12.71 20.37 15.97
CA ILE A 88 -11.81 20.67 17.09
C ILE A 88 -11.61 22.18 17.21
N PHE A 89 -11.40 22.87 16.09
CA PHE A 89 -11.24 24.32 16.08
C PHE A 89 -12.49 25.03 16.62
N GLN A 90 -13.69 24.59 16.24
CA GLN A 90 -14.94 25.13 16.78
C GLN A 90 -15.09 24.88 18.28
N GLN A 91 -14.85 23.65 18.74
CA GLN A 91 -14.90 23.30 20.16
C GLN A 91 -13.91 24.14 21.00
N ARG A 92 -12.69 24.39 20.47
CA ARG A 92 -11.69 25.23 21.13
C ARG A 92 -12.15 26.69 21.26
N LYS A 93 -12.91 27.20 20.29
CA LYS A 93 -13.51 28.55 20.40
C LYS A 93 -14.60 28.58 21.46
N THR A 94 -15.47 27.57 21.52
CA THR A 94 -16.57 27.51 22.50
C THR A 94 -16.07 27.27 23.92
N ALA A 95 -15.01 26.49 24.12
CA ALA A 95 -14.45 26.20 25.44
C ALA A 95 -13.61 27.35 26.03
N SER A 96 -13.24 28.34 25.20
CA SER A 96 -12.49 29.53 25.63
C SER A 96 -13.40 30.71 26.02
N ALA A 97 -14.71 30.57 25.87
CA ALA A 97 -15.73 31.57 26.18
C ALA A 97 -16.39 31.30 27.53
#